data_AF-A0A2V8Q588-F1
#
_entry.id   AF-A0A2V8Q588-F1
#
_cell.length_a   1.000
_cell.length_b   1.000
_cell.length_c   1.000
_cell.angle_alpha   90.00
_cell.angle_beta   90.00
_cell.angle_gamma   90.00
#
_symmetry.space_group_name_H-M   'P 1'
#
loop_
_entity.id
_entity.type
_entity.pdbx_description
1 polymer ?
#
loop_
_entity_poly.entity_id
_entity_poly.type
_entity_poly.pdbx_seq_one_letter_code
_entity_poly.pdbx_strand_id
1 'polypeptide(L)'
;MKPDFVLTEENAHAVADICIRLDGLPLAIELAAVRIKLLSPQAMLARLDNRLKLLVGGATDLLPHQQTMRAAIDWSYDLLDEDEQKLFRSLTVFVGGFTLEAAEALWQRIEAQKPDIFDELLSLANQSLIRGKELPGAEPRFSMLETIREYGSEKLHEAGEATVVGHAHAEYFLTMAEQAEPELSGAAQATWFDRLELEHGNFRAALKFAFDEGDDDTALRLACAFWRLWLVRGYLSEGHEQLSKVLS
;
A
#
# COMPACT_ATOMS: atom_id res chain seq x y z
N MET A 1 -18.95 -5.21 7.92
CA MET A 1 -20.19 -6.02 7.84
C MET A 1 -21.41 -5.15 7.64
N LYS A 2 -22.42 -5.58 6.86
CA LYS A 2 -23.79 -5.04 6.97
C LYS A 2 -24.36 -5.60 8.28
N PRO A 3 -24.82 -4.78 9.24
CA PRO A 3 -25.34 -5.30 10.51
C PRO A 3 -26.60 -6.17 10.35
N ASP A 4 -27.28 -6.09 9.20
CA ASP A 4 -28.54 -6.80 8.94
C ASP A 4 -28.41 -8.04 8.03
N PHE A 5 -27.19 -8.52 7.73
CA PHE A 5 -27.05 -9.76 6.98
C PHE A 5 -27.43 -10.95 7.85
N VAL A 6 -28.52 -11.64 7.47
CA VAL A 6 -28.99 -12.87 8.13
C VAL A 6 -28.72 -14.06 7.22
N LEU A 7 -28.03 -15.07 7.76
CA LEU A 7 -27.89 -16.36 7.10
C LEU A 7 -29.27 -17.05 7.07
N THR A 8 -29.73 -17.42 5.89
CA THR A 8 -31.01 -18.11 5.66
C THR A 8 -30.73 -19.42 4.93
N GLU A 9 -31.65 -20.37 4.95
CA GLU A 9 -31.47 -21.64 4.21
C GLU A 9 -31.24 -21.42 2.71
N GLU A 10 -31.86 -20.37 2.14
CA GLU A 10 -31.72 -20.00 0.72
C GLU A 10 -30.35 -19.43 0.36
N ASN A 11 -29.66 -18.76 1.29
CA ASN A 11 -28.35 -18.16 1.04
C ASN A 11 -27.18 -18.96 1.62
N ALA A 12 -27.43 -19.90 2.54
CA ALA A 12 -26.40 -20.68 3.22
C ALA A 12 -25.55 -21.52 2.25
N HIS A 13 -26.19 -22.14 1.24
CA HIS A 13 -25.46 -22.89 0.22
C HIS A 13 -24.52 -21.99 -0.60
N ALA A 14 -25.02 -20.85 -1.09
CA ALA A 14 -24.20 -19.92 -1.85
C ALA A 14 -23.04 -19.35 -1.02
N VAL A 15 -23.26 -19.07 0.27
CA VAL A 15 -22.20 -18.61 1.18
C VAL A 15 -21.15 -19.70 1.41
N ALA A 16 -21.57 -20.95 1.63
CA ALA A 16 -20.66 -22.07 1.78
C ALA A 16 -19.82 -22.29 0.51
N ASP A 17 -20.45 -22.24 -0.66
CA ASP A 17 -19.78 -22.37 -1.95
C ASP A 17 -18.77 -21.23 -2.18
N ILE A 18 -19.12 -19.99 -1.81
CA ILE A 18 -18.17 -18.86 -1.84
C ILE A 18 -16.96 -19.15 -0.94
N CYS A 19 -17.17 -19.57 0.30
CA CYS A 19 -16.07 -19.86 1.23
C CYS A 19 -15.15 -20.97 0.71
N ILE A 20 -15.72 -22.05 0.14
CA ILE A 20 -14.96 -23.13 -0.49
C ILE A 20 -14.17 -22.60 -1.68
N ARG A 21 -14.79 -21.78 -2.52
CA ARG A 21 -14.17 -21.24 -3.73
C ARG A 21 -13.06 -20.22 -3.43
N LEU A 22 -13.13 -19.59 -2.27
CA LEU A 22 -12.10 -18.71 -1.72
C LEU A 22 -11.03 -19.47 -0.93
N ASP A 23 -10.98 -20.80 -1.03
CA ASP A 23 -10.07 -21.70 -0.33
C ASP A 23 -10.09 -21.53 1.21
N GLY A 24 -11.16 -20.97 1.77
CA GLY A 24 -11.24 -20.62 3.18
C GLY A 24 -10.26 -19.52 3.61
N LEU A 25 -9.61 -18.81 2.68
CA LEU A 25 -8.57 -17.83 2.98
C LEU A 25 -9.18 -16.59 3.63
N PRO A 26 -8.77 -16.21 4.86
CA PRO A 26 -9.39 -15.12 5.60
C PRO A 26 -9.46 -13.80 4.83
N LEU A 27 -8.37 -13.41 4.16
CA LEU A 27 -8.34 -12.16 3.39
C LEU A 27 -9.26 -12.21 2.16
N ALA A 28 -9.29 -13.32 1.43
CA ALA A 28 -10.20 -13.45 0.30
C ALA A 28 -11.67 -13.36 0.75
N ILE A 29 -11.98 -13.97 1.89
CA ILE A 29 -13.30 -13.88 2.52
C ILE A 29 -13.59 -12.45 2.97
N GLU A 30 -12.64 -11.73 3.58
CA GLU A 30 -12.81 -10.32 3.96
C GLU A 30 -13.17 -9.45 2.74
N LEU A 31 -12.39 -9.56 1.66
CA LEU A 31 -12.65 -8.83 0.42
C LEU A 31 -14.03 -9.18 -0.15
N ALA A 32 -14.42 -10.45 -0.15
CA ALA A 32 -15.74 -10.88 -0.63
C ALA A 32 -16.88 -10.40 0.28
N ALA A 33 -16.70 -10.45 1.60
CA ALA A 33 -17.73 -10.11 2.59
C ALA A 33 -18.13 -8.63 2.53
N VAL A 34 -17.20 -7.73 2.20
CA VAL A 34 -17.52 -6.31 1.95
C VAL A 34 -18.61 -6.16 0.87
N ARG A 35 -18.63 -7.05 -0.11
CA ARG A 35 -19.48 -6.97 -1.31
C ARG A 35 -20.89 -7.52 -1.13
N ILE A 36 -21.19 -8.19 -0.03
CA ILE A 36 -22.57 -8.60 0.33
C ILE A 36 -23.51 -7.38 0.37
N LYS A 37 -22.96 -6.17 0.52
CA LYS A 37 -23.75 -4.93 0.45
C LYS A 37 -24.28 -4.62 -0.94
N LEU A 38 -23.57 -5.03 -1.99
CA LEU A 38 -23.77 -4.68 -3.40
C LEU A 38 -24.33 -5.84 -4.23
N LEU A 39 -24.03 -7.08 -3.84
CA LEU A 39 -24.41 -8.29 -4.57
C LEU A 39 -25.02 -9.33 -3.64
N SER A 40 -26.03 -10.05 -4.13
CA SER A 40 -26.51 -11.25 -3.44
C SER A 40 -25.43 -12.33 -3.45
N PRO A 41 -25.42 -13.26 -2.46
CA PRO A 41 -24.47 -14.38 -2.45
C PRO A 41 -24.45 -15.18 -3.76
N GLN A 42 -25.61 -15.40 -4.38
CA GLN A 42 -25.72 -16.12 -5.65
C GLN A 42 -25.07 -15.35 -6.82
N ALA A 43 -25.28 -14.03 -6.89
CA ALA A 43 -24.66 -13.18 -7.92
C ALA A 43 -23.14 -13.08 -7.74
N MET A 44 -22.67 -13.10 -6.49
CA MET A 44 -21.26 -13.11 -6.15
C MET A 44 -20.58 -14.44 -6.52
N LEU A 45 -21.21 -15.58 -6.23
CA LEU A 45 -20.70 -16.90 -6.62
C LEU A 45 -20.51 -17.01 -8.13
N ALA A 46 -21.50 -16.57 -8.93
CA ALA A 46 -21.41 -16.58 -10.39
C ALA A 46 -20.25 -15.72 -10.94
N ARG A 47 -19.97 -14.57 -10.30
CA ARG A 47 -18.86 -13.68 -10.71
C ARG A 47 -17.50 -14.25 -10.32
N LEU A 48 -17.38 -14.81 -9.11
CA LEU A 48 -16.18 -15.50 -8.64
C LEU A 48 -15.79 -16.65 -9.59
N ASP A 49 -16.77 -17.45 -10.01
CA ASP A 49 -16.53 -18.56 -10.94
C ASP A 49 -16.00 -18.12 -12.29
N ASN A 50 -16.52 -17.01 -12.84
CA ASN A 50 -16.03 -16.50 -14.11
C ASN A 50 -14.59 -15.98 -14.01
N ARG A 51 -14.22 -15.32 -12.90
CA ARG A 51 -12.87 -14.77 -12.71
C ARG A 51 -11.82 -15.83 -12.43
N LEU A 52 -12.14 -16.84 -11.62
CA LEU A 52 -11.25 -17.98 -11.41
C LEU A 52 -10.99 -18.74 -12.70
N LYS A 53 -12.01 -18.90 -13.57
CA LYS A 53 -11.83 -19.51 -14.90
C LYS A 53 -10.94 -18.68 -15.81
N LEU A 54 -11.01 -17.34 -15.74
CA LEU A 54 -10.14 -16.44 -16.50
C LEU A 54 -8.68 -16.50 -16.02
N LEU A 55 -8.43 -16.64 -14.72
CA LEU A 55 -7.08 -16.71 -14.14
C LEU A 55 -6.36 -18.04 -14.38
N VAL A 56 -7.10 -19.16 -14.44
CA VAL A 56 -6.56 -20.47 -14.83
C VAL A 56 -5.95 -20.43 -16.25
N GLY A 57 -6.36 -19.48 -17.10
CA GLY A 57 -5.78 -19.28 -18.43
C GLY A 57 -4.51 -18.41 -18.49
N GLY A 58 -4.22 -17.62 -17.45
CA GLY A 58 -3.16 -16.59 -17.49
C GLY A 58 -2.01 -16.76 -16.49
N ALA A 59 -2.19 -17.48 -15.39
CA ALA A 59 -1.18 -17.65 -14.34
C ALA A 59 -0.87 -19.13 -14.10
N THR A 60 -0.19 -19.77 -15.06
CA THR A 60 0.16 -21.20 -14.98
C THR A 60 1.21 -21.50 -13.90
N ASP A 61 1.93 -20.48 -13.44
CA ASP A 61 3.04 -20.59 -12.48
C ASP A 61 2.65 -20.30 -11.01
N LEU A 62 1.40 -19.91 -10.73
CA LEU A 62 0.94 -19.64 -9.36
C LEU A 62 0.32 -20.88 -8.71
N LEU A 63 0.56 -21.07 -7.40
CA LEU A 63 -0.13 -22.10 -6.62
C LEU A 63 -1.64 -21.82 -6.55
N PRO A 64 -2.52 -22.84 -6.47
CA PRO A 64 -3.97 -22.66 -6.49
C PRO A 64 -4.49 -21.61 -5.49
N HIS A 65 -3.97 -21.61 -4.25
CA HIS A 65 -4.36 -20.64 -3.24
C HIS A 65 -3.96 -19.20 -3.59
N GLN A 66 -2.82 -19.00 -4.29
CA GLN A 66 -2.38 -17.68 -4.75
C GLN A 66 -3.27 -17.18 -5.89
N GLN A 67 -3.69 -18.08 -6.78
CA GLN A 67 -4.64 -17.75 -7.86
C GLN A 67 -5.98 -17.26 -7.28
N THR A 68 -6.49 -17.94 -6.26
CA THR A 68 -7.74 -17.56 -5.58
C THR A 68 -7.61 -16.20 -4.89
N MET A 69 -6.51 -15.95 -4.17
CA MET A 69 -6.23 -14.64 -3.59
C MET A 69 -6.15 -13.54 -4.64
N ARG A 70 -5.41 -13.77 -5.72
CA ARG A 70 -5.26 -12.81 -6.82
C ARG A 70 -6.60 -12.52 -7.47
N ALA A 71 -7.45 -13.53 -7.67
CA ALA A 71 -8.82 -13.37 -8.19
C ALA A 71 -9.68 -12.46 -7.32
N ALA A 72 -9.59 -12.62 -5.99
CA ALA A 72 -10.35 -11.81 -5.05
C ALA A 72 -9.89 -10.33 -5.07
N ILE A 73 -8.58 -10.10 -5.24
CA ILE A 73 -7.98 -8.77 -5.33
C ILE A 73 -8.27 -8.13 -6.69
N ASP A 74 -8.10 -8.85 -7.81
CA ASP A 74 -8.46 -8.42 -9.17
C ASP A 74 -9.89 -7.91 -9.21
N TRP A 75 -10.81 -8.66 -8.61
CA TRP A 75 -12.19 -8.25 -8.56
C TRP A 75 -12.41 -7.03 -7.66
N SER A 76 -11.55 -6.74 -6.69
CA SER A 76 -11.68 -5.53 -5.84
C SER A 76 -11.22 -4.33 -6.64
N TYR A 77 -10.07 -4.50 -7.28
CA TYR A 77 -9.48 -3.51 -8.15
C TYR A 77 -10.38 -3.12 -9.32
N ASP A 78 -11.00 -4.08 -10.01
CA ASP A 78 -11.90 -3.82 -11.15
C ASP A 78 -13.21 -3.09 -10.78
N LEU A 79 -13.54 -2.97 -9.49
CA LEU A 79 -14.70 -2.22 -9.00
C LEU A 79 -14.37 -0.76 -8.66
N LEU A 80 -13.08 -0.45 -8.55
CA LEU A 80 -12.61 0.91 -8.34
C LEU A 80 -12.78 1.71 -9.63
N ASP A 81 -13.15 2.97 -9.50
CA ASP A 81 -13.07 3.92 -10.61
C ASP A 81 -11.61 4.23 -10.98
N GLU A 82 -11.41 4.99 -12.05
CA GLU A 82 -10.06 5.25 -12.58
C GLU A 82 -9.16 6.00 -11.58
N ASP A 83 -9.72 6.94 -10.82
CA ASP A 83 -9.00 7.73 -9.81
C ASP A 83 -8.65 6.85 -8.61
N GLU A 84 -9.60 6.05 -8.13
CA GLU A 84 -9.41 5.09 -7.05
C GLU A 84 -8.37 4.01 -7.42
N GLN A 85 -8.39 3.49 -8.65
CA GLN A 85 -7.38 2.54 -9.13
C GLN A 85 -5.99 3.18 -9.16
N LYS A 86 -5.88 4.41 -9.66
CA LYS A 86 -4.60 5.12 -9.73
C LYS A 86 -4.06 5.45 -8.35
N LEU A 87 -4.92 5.88 -7.43
CA LEU A 87 -4.54 6.09 -6.04
C LEU A 87 -4.08 4.78 -5.40
N PHE A 88 -4.84 3.69 -5.55
CA PHE A 88 -4.47 2.37 -5.04
C PHE A 88 -3.07 1.93 -5.51
N ARG A 89 -2.78 2.05 -6.81
CA ARG A 89 -1.46 1.73 -7.38
C ARG A 89 -0.38 2.64 -6.78
N SER A 90 -0.64 3.93 -6.70
CA SER A 90 0.32 4.92 -6.19
C SER A 90 0.69 4.66 -4.72
N LEU A 91 -0.28 4.30 -3.88
CA LEU A 91 -0.06 4.01 -2.46
C LEU A 91 0.82 2.78 -2.21
N THR A 92 1.03 1.90 -3.20
CA THR A 92 1.87 0.71 -3.05
C THR A 92 3.36 1.01 -2.91
N VAL A 93 3.78 2.25 -3.23
CA VAL A 93 5.15 2.73 -3.04
C VAL A 93 5.52 2.81 -1.56
N PHE A 94 4.53 2.97 -0.66
CA PHE A 94 4.77 3.07 0.77
C PHE A 94 5.08 1.71 1.39
N VAL A 95 6.18 1.66 2.14
CA VAL A 95 6.67 0.52 2.90
C VAL A 95 6.52 0.78 4.40
N GLY A 96 5.73 -0.08 5.06
CA GLY A 96 5.42 0.08 6.50
C GLY A 96 4.25 1.03 6.78
N GLY A 97 3.52 1.44 5.73
CA GLY A 97 2.33 2.29 5.83
C GLY A 97 2.61 3.76 5.57
N PHE A 98 1.58 4.59 5.74
CA PHE A 98 1.61 6.02 5.46
C PHE A 98 0.56 6.77 6.29
N THR A 99 0.75 8.08 6.46
CA THR A 99 -0.26 9.00 7.01
C THR A 99 -1.12 9.59 5.89
N LEU A 100 -2.26 10.21 6.24
CA LEU A 100 -3.06 10.96 5.27
C LEU A 100 -2.22 12.08 4.61
N GLU A 101 -1.47 12.83 5.42
CA GLU A 101 -0.53 13.87 4.95
C GLU A 101 0.44 13.34 3.88
N ALA A 102 1.03 12.16 4.11
CA ALA A 102 1.97 11.56 3.17
C ALA A 102 1.30 11.14 1.86
N ALA A 103 0.10 10.56 1.94
CA ALA A 103 -0.67 10.16 0.77
C ALA A 103 -1.12 11.37 -0.07
N GLU A 104 -1.61 12.43 0.57
CA GLU A 104 -1.98 13.68 -0.09
C GLU A 104 -0.78 14.35 -0.74
N ALA A 105 0.36 14.43 -0.05
CA ALA A 105 1.57 15.03 -0.59
C ALA A 105 2.16 14.23 -1.77
N LEU A 106 2.07 12.89 -1.73
CA LEU A 106 2.40 12.04 -2.86
C LEU A 106 1.45 12.33 -4.04
N TRP A 107 0.15 12.30 -3.78
CA TRP A 107 -0.88 12.44 -4.81
C TRP A 107 -0.83 13.81 -5.48
N GLN A 108 -0.64 14.89 -4.74
CA GLN A 108 -0.50 16.25 -5.28
C GLN A 108 0.64 16.39 -6.29
N ARG A 109 1.71 15.61 -6.15
CA ARG A 109 2.85 15.61 -7.09
C ARG A 109 2.54 14.86 -8.38
N ILE A 110 1.67 13.84 -8.31
CA ILE A 110 1.29 13.01 -9.46
C ILE A 110 0.07 13.60 -10.18
N GLU A 111 -0.88 14.15 -9.44
CA GLU A 111 -2.17 14.69 -9.89
C GLU A 111 -2.50 16.03 -9.22
N ALA A 112 -1.80 17.08 -9.66
CA ALA A 112 -1.93 18.43 -9.09
C ALA A 112 -3.36 19.03 -9.16
N GLN A 113 -4.23 18.49 -10.01
CA GLN A 113 -5.59 19.02 -10.22
C GLN A 113 -6.61 18.48 -9.20
N LYS A 114 -6.29 17.39 -8.47
CA LYS A 114 -7.20 16.75 -7.52
C LYS A 114 -6.49 16.43 -6.20
N PRO A 115 -6.15 17.44 -5.38
CA PRO A 115 -5.28 17.25 -4.22
C PRO A 115 -5.93 16.53 -3.03
N ASP A 116 -7.26 16.56 -2.94
CA ASP A 116 -8.02 15.88 -1.90
C ASP A 116 -8.35 14.45 -2.35
N ILE A 117 -7.93 13.48 -1.54
CA ILE A 117 -8.07 12.04 -1.79
C ILE A 117 -8.82 11.34 -0.65
N PHE A 118 -9.46 12.10 0.24
CA PHE A 118 -10.05 11.55 1.45
C PHE A 118 -11.18 10.56 1.14
N ASP A 119 -12.03 10.90 0.17
CA ASP A 119 -13.15 10.05 -0.25
C ASP A 119 -12.66 8.76 -0.93
N GLU A 120 -11.62 8.84 -1.77
CA GLU A 120 -11.00 7.68 -2.41
C GLU A 120 -10.29 6.78 -1.38
N LEU A 121 -9.54 7.35 -0.43
CA LEU A 121 -8.95 6.59 0.68
C LEU A 121 -10.03 5.89 1.51
N LEU A 122 -11.14 6.58 1.80
CA LEU A 122 -12.26 6.00 2.52
C LEU A 122 -12.90 4.85 1.71
N SER A 123 -13.02 5.00 0.40
CA SER A 123 -13.48 3.93 -0.49
C SER A 123 -12.54 2.71 -0.45
N LEU A 124 -11.23 2.91 -0.58
CA LEU A 124 -10.23 1.85 -0.48
C LEU A 124 -10.28 1.12 0.88
N ALA A 125 -10.48 1.87 1.97
CA ALA A 125 -10.64 1.30 3.31
C ALA A 125 -11.93 0.49 3.43
N ASN A 126 -13.04 1.00 2.88
CA ASN A 126 -14.31 0.30 2.81
C ASN A 126 -14.21 -1.01 2.01
N GLN A 127 -13.36 -1.04 0.99
CA GLN A 127 -13.04 -2.23 0.19
C GLN A 127 -11.99 -3.15 0.83
N SER A 128 -11.50 -2.83 2.03
CA SER A 128 -10.45 -3.56 2.75
C SER A 128 -9.15 -3.71 1.95
N LEU A 129 -8.89 -2.78 1.02
CA LEU A 129 -7.63 -2.68 0.28
C LEU A 129 -6.55 -1.95 1.09
N ILE A 130 -6.98 -1.07 1.99
CA ILE A 130 -6.13 -0.44 3.02
C ILE A 130 -6.75 -0.64 4.41
N ARG A 131 -5.92 -0.53 5.45
CA ARG A 131 -6.31 -0.66 6.86
C ARG A 131 -5.79 0.54 7.63
N GLY A 132 -6.70 1.27 8.27
CA GLY A 132 -6.36 2.33 9.22
C GLY A 132 -6.03 1.76 10.60
N LYS A 133 -4.98 2.25 11.23
CA LYS A 133 -4.60 1.98 12.61
C LYS A 133 -4.52 3.30 13.37
N GLU A 134 -5.32 3.42 14.41
CA GLU A 134 -5.20 4.54 15.34
C GLU A 134 -3.90 4.41 16.14
N LEU A 135 -3.19 5.53 16.26
CA LEU A 135 -2.02 5.67 17.11
C LEU A 135 -2.35 6.68 18.22
N PRO A 136 -2.20 6.32 19.51
CA PRO A 136 -2.50 7.24 20.59
C PRO A 136 -1.72 8.55 20.46
N GLY A 137 -2.44 9.67 20.31
CA GLY A 137 -1.82 11.01 20.23
C GLY A 137 -1.16 11.34 18.89
N ALA A 138 -1.38 10.55 17.83
CA ALA A 138 -0.84 10.79 16.49
C ALA A 138 -1.93 10.60 15.41
N GLU A 139 -1.62 11.02 14.19
CA GLU A 139 -2.50 10.77 13.04
C GLU A 139 -2.68 9.26 12.78
N PRO A 140 -3.85 8.85 12.25
CA PRO A 140 -4.08 7.47 11.86
C PRO A 140 -3.07 7.04 10.79
N ARG A 141 -2.49 5.85 10.96
CA ARG A 141 -1.58 5.25 9.98
C ARG A 141 -2.32 4.23 9.14
N PHE A 142 -2.28 4.39 7.84
CA PHE A 142 -2.80 3.44 6.88
C PHE A 142 -1.74 2.42 6.50
N SER A 143 -2.18 1.20 6.20
CA SER A 143 -1.31 0.11 5.77
C SER A 143 -2.01 -0.76 4.74
N MET A 144 -1.22 -1.41 3.89
CA MET A 144 -1.68 -2.41 2.95
C MET A 144 -1.15 -3.77 3.41
N LEU A 145 -1.96 -4.82 3.26
CA LEU A 145 -1.43 -6.17 3.37
C LEU A 145 -0.42 -6.41 2.25
N GLU A 146 0.66 -7.12 2.56
CA GLU A 146 1.76 -7.34 1.64
C GLU A 146 1.30 -7.91 0.29
N THR A 147 0.40 -8.90 0.31
CA THR A 147 -0.19 -9.48 -0.91
C THR A 147 -0.99 -8.48 -1.75
N ILE A 148 -1.66 -7.51 -1.13
CA ILE A 148 -2.39 -6.45 -1.83
C ILE A 148 -1.40 -5.41 -2.38
N ARG A 149 -0.34 -5.08 -1.61
CA ARG A 149 0.73 -4.17 -2.02
C ARG A 149 1.50 -4.72 -3.23
N GLU A 150 1.85 -6.01 -3.21
CA GLU A 150 2.50 -6.69 -4.34
C GLU A 150 1.64 -6.63 -5.60
N TYR A 151 0.35 -6.98 -5.49
CA TYR A 151 -0.60 -6.87 -6.58
C TYR A 151 -0.69 -5.44 -7.15
N GLY A 152 -0.82 -4.44 -6.28
CA GLY A 152 -0.94 -3.05 -6.73
C GLY A 152 0.37 -2.52 -7.32
N SER A 153 1.53 -3.00 -6.86
CA SER A 153 2.83 -2.68 -7.45
C SER A 153 2.97 -3.29 -8.85
N GLU A 154 2.53 -4.52 -9.08
CA GLU A 154 2.45 -5.09 -10.44
C GLU A 154 1.59 -4.21 -11.34
N LYS A 155 0.40 -3.81 -10.87
CA LYS A 155 -0.50 -2.91 -11.62
C LYS A 155 0.12 -1.54 -11.89
N LEU A 156 0.88 -0.99 -10.95
CA LEU A 156 1.61 0.27 -11.10
C LEU A 156 2.62 0.19 -12.25
N HIS A 157 3.35 -0.93 -12.35
CA HIS A 157 4.29 -1.16 -13.45
C HIS A 157 3.57 -1.41 -14.78
N GLU A 158 2.49 -2.20 -14.78
CA GLU A 158 1.65 -2.43 -15.98
C GLU A 158 1.07 -1.11 -16.53
N ALA A 159 0.72 -0.17 -15.65
CA ALA A 159 0.24 1.16 -16.01
C ALA A 159 1.34 2.13 -16.46
N GLY A 160 2.63 1.77 -16.30
CA GLY A 160 3.76 2.64 -16.64
C GLY A 160 3.94 3.83 -15.69
N GLU A 161 3.42 3.74 -14.46
CA GLU A 161 3.39 4.84 -13.50
C GLU A 161 4.50 4.76 -12.43
N ALA A 162 5.23 3.64 -12.39
CA ALA A 162 6.20 3.35 -11.32
C ALA A 162 7.25 4.46 -11.13
N THR A 163 7.82 4.99 -12.22
CA THR A 163 8.84 6.05 -12.16
C THR A 163 8.28 7.35 -11.61
N VAL A 164 7.10 7.79 -12.06
CA VAL A 164 6.51 9.07 -11.60
C VAL A 164 6.12 9.01 -10.12
N VAL A 165 5.57 7.87 -9.69
CA VAL A 165 5.21 7.62 -8.28
C VAL A 165 6.47 7.53 -7.42
N GLY A 166 7.50 6.83 -7.89
CA GLY A 166 8.77 6.71 -7.18
C GLY A 166 9.46 8.05 -6.95
N HIS A 167 9.51 8.93 -7.97
CA HIS A 167 10.05 10.29 -7.80
C HIS A 167 9.25 11.10 -6.79
N ALA A 168 7.91 11.11 -6.92
CA ALA A 168 7.05 11.83 -5.98
C ALA A 168 7.23 11.36 -4.53
N HIS A 169 7.38 10.04 -4.33
CA HIS A 169 7.67 9.45 -3.04
C HIS A 169 9.06 9.85 -2.51
N ALA A 170 10.10 9.75 -3.34
CA ALA A 170 11.47 10.12 -2.95
C ALA A 170 11.58 11.59 -2.55
N GLU A 171 10.96 12.50 -3.31
CA GLU A 171 10.92 13.93 -3.00
C GLU A 171 10.20 14.24 -1.69
N TYR A 172 9.08 13.57 -1.42
CA TYR A 172 8.35 13.76 -0.16
C TYR A 172 9.21 13.37 1.05
N PHE A 173 9.85 12.20 1.00
CA PHE A 173 10.71 11.74 2.09
C PHE A 173 12.00 12.56 2.19
N LEU A 174 12.58 13.00 1.08
CA LEU A 174 13.70 13.93 1.10
C LEU A 174 13.33 15.23 1.83
N THR A 175 12.18 15.82 1.49
CA THR A 175 11.67 17.03 2.15
C THR A 175 11.49 16.80 3.66
N MET A 176 10.92 15.66 4.06
CA MET A 176 10.76 15.31 5.47
C MET A 176 12.09 15.18 6.20
N ALA A 177 13.10 14.56 5.57
CA ALA A 177 14.41 14.38 6.20
C ALA A 177 15.16 15.71 6.35
N GLU A 178 15.07 16.60 5.37
CA GLU A 178 15.67 17.93 5.44
C GLU A 178 15.00 18.81 6.50
N GLN A 179 13.69 18.67 6.71
CA GLN A 179 12.99 19.32 7.82
C GLN A 179 13.41 18.77 9.19
N ALA A 180 13.69 17.47 9.28
CA ALA A 180 14.09 16.82 10.52
C ALA A 180 15.52 17.21 10.94
N GLU A 181 16.46 17.37 10.00
CA GLU A 181 17.90 17.58 10.26
C GLU A 181 18.22 18.60 11.36
N PRO A 182 17.69 19.85 11.35
CA PRO A 182 17.98 20.83 12.39
C PRO A 182 17.36 20.46 13.75
N GLU A 183 16.22 19.77 13.73
CA GLU A 183 15.47 19.40 14.94
C GLU A 183 16.06 18.18 15.65
N LEU A 184 16.85 17.36 14.95
CA LEU A 184 17.56 16.21 15.53
C LEU A 184 18.61 16.59 16.57
N SER A 185 18.96 17.87 16.71
CA SER A 185 19.83 18.37 17.79
C SER A 185 19.10 19.31 18.76
N GLY A 186 17.80 19.52 18.55
CA GLY A 186 16.97 20.47 19.29
C GLY A 186 16.09 19.83 20.36
N ALA A 187 15.19 20.63 20.94
CA ALA A 187 14.28 20.18 21.98
C ALA A 187 13.25 19.14 21.49
N ALA A 188 12.97 19.10 20.18
CA ALA A 188 12.05 18.16 19.55
C ALA A 188 12.71 16.84 19.10
N GLN A 189 13.99 16.62 19.46
CA GLN A 189 14.80 15.48 19.00
C GLN A 189 14.09 14.12 19.15
N ALA A 190 13.53 13.82 20.34
CA ALA A 190 12.88 12.53 20.59
C ALA A 190 11.67 12.31 19.68
N THR A 191 10.81 13.33 19.52
CA THR A 191 9.64 13.29 18.65
C THR A 191 10.02 13.07 17.19
N TRP A 192 11.07 13.73 16.71
CA TRP A 192 11.56 13.53 15.35
C TRP A 192 12.17 12.14 15.15
N PHE A 193 12.91 11.61 16.12
CA PHE A 193 13.42 10.24 16.02
C PHE A 193 12.30 9.20 16.00
N ASP A 194 11.26 9.36 16.82
CA ASP A 194 10.11 8.44 16.81
C ASP A 194 9.36 8.53 15.47
N ARG A 195 9.20 9.73 14.91
CA ARG A 195 8.60 9.92 13.57
C ARG A 195 9.44 9.25 12.47
N LEU A 196 10.75 9.50 12.44
CA LEU A 196 11.65 8.92 11.43
C LEU A 196 11.77 7.40 11.55
N GLU A 197 11.67 6.83 12.76
CA GLU A 197 11.66 5.38 12.98
C GLU A 197 10.42 4.72 12.36
N LEU A 198 9.25 5.35 12.47
CA LEU A 198 8.03 4.88 11.81
C LEU A 198 8.14 4.90 10.28
N GLU A 199 8.89 5.86 9.73
CA GLU A 199 9.08 6.03 8.29
C GLU A 199 10.31 5.31 7.73
N HIS A 200 11.04 4.55 8.55
CA HIS A 200 12.30 3.92 8.14
C HIS A 200 12.17 3.06 6.87
N GLY A 201 11.08 2.29 6.76
CA GLY A 201 10.79 1.50 5.56
C GLY A 201 10.63 2.34 4.30
N ASN A 202 9.90 3.46 4.42
CA ASN A 202 9.69 4.40 3.33
C ASN A 202 10.99 5.10 2.91
N PHE A 203 11.83 5.51 3.86
CA PHE A 203 13.14 6.08 3.58
C PHE A 203 14.04 5.12 2.81
N ARG A 204 14.08 3.86 3.22
CA ARG A 204 14.85 2.82 2.52
C ARG A 204 14.34 2.61 1.10
N ALA A 205 13.03 2.62 0.90
CA ALA A 205 12.41 2.49 -0.42
C ALA A 205 12.72 3.70 -1.32
N ALA A 206 12.62 4.93 -0.79
CA ALA A 206 12.98 6.15 -1.50
C ALA A 206 14.46 6.17 -1.93
N LEU A 207 15.36 5.80 -1.02
CA LEU A 207 16.80 5.73 -1.31
C LEU A 207 17.09 4.68 -2.39
N LYS A 208 16.50 3.48 -2.26
CA LYS A 208 16.66 2.42 -3.27
C LYS A 208 16.16 2.88 -4.64
N PHE A 209 15.00 3.54 -4.70
CA PHE A 209 14.46 4.06 -5.95
C PHE A 209 15.41 5.09 -6.59
N ALA A 210 15.90 6.07 -5.83
CA ALA A 210 16.84 7.08 -6.34
C ALA A 210 18.11 6.43 -6.92
N PHE A 211 18.62 5.39 -6.26
CA PHE A 211 19.73 4.59 -6.78
C PHE A 211 19.43 3.86 -8.08
N ASP A 212 18.28 3.16 -8.15
CA ASP A 212 17.91 2.38 -9.32
C ASP A 212 17.72 3.29 -10.57
N GLU A 213 17.24 4.52 -10.37
CA GLU A 213 17.06 5.53 -11.43
C GLU A 213 18.36 6.31 -11.75
N GLY A 214 19.42 6.16 -10.96
CA GLY A 214 20.68 6.92 -11.12
C GLY A 214 20.58 8.40 -10.73
N ASP A 215 19.66 8.75 -9.83
CA ASP A 215 19.54 10.09 -9.25
C ASP A 215 20.48 10.22 -8.02
N ASP A 216 21.77 10.37 -8.30
CA ASP A 216 22.82 10.42 -7.29
C ASP A 216 22.64 11.59 -6.31
N ASP A 217 22.10 12.73 -6.75
CA ASP A 217 21.88 13.91 -5.88
C ASP A 217 20.81 13.60 -4.83
N THR A 218 19.65 13.08 -5.25
CA THR A 218 18.58 12.68 -4.33
C THR A 218 19.04 11.56 -3.40
N ALA A 219 19.78 10.56 -3.92
CA ALA A 219 20.30 9.46 -3.12
C ALA A 219 21.30 9.96 -2.05
N LEU A 220 22.23 10.86 -2.41
CA LEU A 220 23.16 11.49 -1.48
C LEU A 220 22.43 12.29 -0.40
N ARG A 221 21.49 13.15 -0.79
CA ARG A 221 20.76 14.00 0.17
C ARG A 221 19.91 13.17 1.14
N LEU A 222 19.23 12.13 0.65
CA LEU A 222 18.50 11.18 1.50
C LEU A 222 19.43 10.49 2.50
N ALA A 223 20.57 9.96 2.04
CA ALA A 223 21.52 9.28 2.92
C ALA A 223 22.16 10.25 3.96
N CYS A 224 22.49 11.47 3.55
CA CYS A 224 23.04 12.52 4.41
C CYS A 224 22.04 13.11 5.40
N ALA A 225 20.75 13.07 5.12
CA ALA A 225 19.73 13.50 6.08
C ALA A 225 19.41 12.38 7.09
N PHE A 226 19.58 11.11 6.69
CA PHE A 226 19.13 9.95 7.46
C PHE A 226 20.21 9.26 8.31
N TRP A 227 21.51 9.52 8.07
CA TRP A 227 22.60 8.85 8.79
C TRP A 227 22.55 8.99 10.33
N ARG A 228 22.02 10.11 10.85
CA ARG A 228 21.89 10.29 12.31
C ARG A 228 20.92 9.30 12.93
N LEU A 229 19.84 8.94 12.22
CA LEU A 229 18.94 7.89 12.68
C LEU A 229 19.67 6.54 12.74
N TRP A 230 20.41 6.21 11.68
CA TRP A 230 21.18 4.96 11.64
C TRP A 230 22.19 4.85 12.79
N LEU A 231 22.85 5.97 13.13
CA LEU A 231 23.79 6.04 14.25
C LEU A 231 23.09 5.90 15.62
N VAL A 232 21.97 6.59 15.84
CA VAL A 232 21.31 6.67 17.16
C VAL A 232 20.47 5.42 17.47
N ARG A 233 19.82 4.82 16.46
CA ARG A 233 18.95 3.65 16.63
C ARG A 233 19.66 2.31 16.36
N GLY A 234 20.96 2.34 16.02
CA GLY A 234 21.79 1.14 15.89
C GLY A 234 21.71 0.42 14.54
N TYR A 235 21.20 1.08 13.49
CA TYR A 235 21.19 0.57 12.10
C TYR A 235 22.51 0.84 11.35
N LEU A 236 23.64 0.86 12.06
CA LEU A 236 24.95 1.26 11.53
C LEU A 236 25.42 0.41 10.34
N SER A 237 25.17 -0.90 10.36
CA SER A 237 25.53 -1.80 9.25
C SER A 237 24.75 -1.48 7.98
N GLU A 238 23.46 -1.15 8.12
CA GLU A 238 22.61 -0.73 7.00
C GLU A 238 23.05 0.62 6.47
N GLY A 239 23.30 1.59 7.35
CA GLY A 239 23.77 2.91 6.93
C GLY A 239 25.12 2.86 6.20
N HIS A 240 26.05 2.01 6.65
CA HIS A 240 27.32 1.79 5.97
C HIS A 240 27.14 1.16 4.59
N GLU A 241 26.28 0.13 4.46
CA GLU A 241 25.98 -0.50 3.16
C GLU A 241 25.37 0.50 2.18
N GLN A 242 24.41 1.30 2.62
CA GLN A 242 23.74 2.29 1.77
C GLN A 242 24.70 3.42 1.37
N LEU A 243 25.43 4.03 2.31
CA LEU A 243 26.40 5.08 2.01
C LEU A 243 27.53 4.60 1.09
N SER A 244 27.98 3.35 1.25
CA SER A 244 29.01 2.78 0.36
C SER A 244 28.54 2.66 -1.08
N LYS A 245 27.23 2.44 -1.31
CA LYS A 245 26.64 2.42 -2.66
C LYS A 245 26.50 3.81 -3.26
N VAL A 246 26.29 4.86 -2.45
CA VAL A 246 26.21 6.26 -2.96
C VAL A 246 27.58 6.81 -3.31
N LEU A 247 28.62 6.42 -2.58
CA LEU A 247 29.96 7.00 -2.70
C LEU A 247 30.87 6.25 -3.69
N SER A 248 30.39 5.18 -4.33
CA SER A 248 31.13 4.34 -5.28
C SER A 248 30.82 4.69 -6.72
#